data_AF-A0A9N9YVP9-F1
#
_entry.id   AF-A0A9N9YVP9-F1
#
_cell.length_a   1.000
_cell.length_b   1.000
_cell.length_c   1.000
_cell.angle_alpha   90.00
_cell.angle_beta   90.00
_cell.angle_gamma   90.00
#
_symmetry.space_group_name_H-M   'P 1'
#
loop_
_entity.id
_entity.type
_entity.pdbx_description
1 polymer ?
#
loop_
_entity_poly.entity_id
_entity_poly.type
_entity_poly.pdbx_seq_one_letter_code
_entity_poly.pdbx_strand_id
1 'polypeptide(L)'
;MPGAVKSTACQTCKLRKIKASYETRNLQRLSDIANLISFGAKSSVIKIGRDFVNNGQNQVKGDFPIQPAEGSGVLKLRQSRPYRLPKRNQDPSGTESQSPQAVGHYNAFRFQTSIPRADLTTRADRVASRLVHHIKGERNWGWVFSMQYLQHLPKRLSESPSLRDTVALFCSVLGEYRRGREATEFLTLPSYGKALNSLRRAIKTGHGLKIETLASIMMLERTESVFDRGRDTMCLRHTEAIATMIQKIGPPKADDQLHLGLVSDSYGTLAVHFLKTGQDNFLSQDPWKGIIEENISTLLENKEAQPHLKRILILCNEGFGNLPKLVRRCQMVHFGPRDSEAAEKAAQLMSSLADMERALELAYRELFEKTADLGLIRDKTDPNSITGSSYELSSVYLAQFLVSSLGLQLYMLRMLYDCSIVYNPDETPDLYARLTELCVKVWKYGPYLKSLEACVASSTLSNILPTLEFANVEQKEVLMDMIIEMDRFRQRLPRDRFALEQASNIFTMQVTGRLPPTSL
;
A
#
# COMPACT_ATOMS: atom_id res chain seq x y z
N MET A 1 32.37 -18.94 45.09
CA MET A 1 32.63 -19.52 43.76
C MET A 1 32.74 -18.38 42.75
N PRO A 2 33.91 -18.20 42.09
CA PRO A 2 34.05 -17.24 41.00
C PRO A 2 33.49 -17.82 39.68
N GLY A 3 32.77 -16.98 38.94
CA GLY A 3 32.68 -17.04 37.47
C GLY A 3 31.85 -18.15 36.83
N ALA A 4 30.52 -18.16 37.02
CA ALA A 4 29.65 -18.87 36.08
C ALA A 4 29.63 -18.12 34.74
N VAL A 5 30.19 -18.73 33.70
CA VAL A 5 30.25 -18.16 32.34
C VAL A 5 28.83 -17.90 31.83
N LYS A 6 28.48 -16.63 31.61
CA LYS A 6 27.15 -16.25 31.08
C LYS A 6 26.99 -16.84 29.67
N SER A 7 25.91 -17.60 29.46
CA SER A 7 25.61 -18.24 28.18
C SER A 7 25.50 -17.23 27.03
N THR A 8 26.36 -17.39 26.02
CA THR A 8 26.40 -16.59 24.78
C THR A 8 25.36 -17.01 23.73
N ALA A 9 24.38 -17.86 24.09
CA ALA A 9 23.32 -18.29 23.17
C ALA A 9 22.22 -17.23 23.02
N CYS A 10 21.64 -17.10 21.82
CA CYS A 10 20.52 -16.21 21.57
C CYS A 10 19.24 -16.66 22.30
N GLN A 11 18.28 -15.76 22.45
CA GLN A 11 17.06 -15.99 23.25
C GLN A 11 16.21 -17.16 22.69
N THR A 12 16.16 -17.31 21.37
CA THR A 12 15.42 -18.40 20.71
C THR A 12 16.05 -19.77 20.98
N CYS A 13 17.39 -19.89 20.93
CA CYS A 13 18.08 -21.13 21.29
C CYS A 13 17.92 -21.47 22.78
N LYS A 14 17.88 -20.44 23.65
CA LYS A 14 17.61 -20.60 25.09
C LYS A 14 16.19 -21.13 25.33
N LEU A 15 15.19 -20.58 24.65
CA LEU A 15 13.80 -21.03 24.74
C LEU A 15 13.60 -22.47 24.23
N ARG A 16 14.37 -22.88 23.22
CA ARG A 16 14.26 -24.21 22.60
C ARG A 16 15.26 -25.26 23.10
N LYS A 17 16.14 -24.91 24.05
CA LYS A 17 17.19 -25.78 24.63
C LYS A 17 18.08 -26.51 23.59
N ILE A 18 18.46 -25.83 22.52
CA ILE A 18 19.31 -26.37 21.45
C ILE A 18 20.69 -25.70 21.43
N LYS A 19 21.76 -26.46 21.15
CA LYS A 19 23.14 -25.93 21.04
C LYS A 19 23.27 -25.08 19.77
N ALA A 20 23.74 -23.84 19.91
CA ALA A 20 23.99 -22.96 18.77
C ALA A 20 25.32 -23.34 18.08
N SER A 21 25.26 -23.69 16.79
CA SER A 21 26.44 -23.88 15.94
C SER A 21 27.08 -22.55 15.53
N TYR A 22 28.32 -22.57 15.05
CA TYR A 22 28.98 -21.36 14.52
C TYR A 22 28.22 -20.78 13.31
N GLU A 23 27.64 -21.64 12.47
CA GLU A 23 26.80 -21.24 11.33
C GLU A 23 25.52 -20.51 11.76
N THR A 24 24.92 -20.86 12.90
CA THR A 24 23.72 -20.16 13.40
C THR A 24 24.02 -18.73 13.88
N ARG A 25 25.29 -18.39 14.22
CA ARG A 25 25.67 -17.00 14.55
C ARG A 25 25.80 -16.10 13.32
N ASN A 26 26.34 -16.64 12.22
CA ASN A 26 26.38 -15.91 10.94
C ASN A 26 25.00 -15.81 10.29
N LEU A 27 24.16 -16.85 10.43
CA LEU A 27 22.74 -16.78 10.08
C LEU A 27 21.98 -15.80 10.99
N GLN A 28 22.38 -15.58 12.24
CA GLN A 28 21.80 -14.55 13.10
C GLN A 28 22.17 -13.15 12.60
N ARG A 29 23.42 -12.88 12.21
CA ARG A 29 23.80 -11.58 11.59
C ARG A 29 23.10 -11.35 10.25
N LEU A 30 23.00 -12.38 9.40
CA LEU A 30 22.25 -12.31 8.15
C LEU A 30 20.74 -12.22 8.38
N SER A 31 20.21 -12.83 9.44
CA SER A 31 18.83 -12.68 9.91
C SER A 31 18.59 -11.29 10.48
N ASP A 32 19.51 -10.70 11.23
CA ASP A 32 19.40 -9.36 11.77
C ASP A 32 19.48 -8.31 10.65
N ILE A 33 20.34 -8.53 9.65
CA ILE A 33 20.37 -7.76 8.39
C ILE A 33 19.09 -8.03 7.57
N ALA A 34 18.60 -9.26 7.47
CA ALA A 34 17.34 -9.59 6.80
C ALA A 34 16.11 -9.02 7.53
N ASN A 35 16.15 -8.90 8.86
CA ASN A 35 15.12 -8.30 9.71
C ASN A 35 15.15 -6.77 9.63
N LEU A 36 16.33 -6.19 9.39
CA LEU A 36 16.52 -4.79 8.98
C LEU A 36 16.00 -4.56 7.55
N ILE A 37 16.26 -5.49 6.62
CA ILE A 37 15.77 -5.46 5.22
C ILE A 37 14.24 -5.70 5.15
N SER A 38 13.65 -6.43 6.10
CA SER A 38 12.21 -6.77 6.13
C SER A 38 11.40 -5.93 7.12
N PHE A 39 11.94 -4.81 7.62
CA PHE A 39 11.23 -3.91 8.55
C PHE A 39 10.50 -4.66 9.69
N GLY A 40 11.22 -5.52 10.42
CA GLY A 40 10.78 -5.99 11.75
C GLY A 40 9.74 -7.12 11.82
N ALA A 41 9.52 -7.90 10.76
CA ALA A 41 8.57 -9.02 10.83
C ALA A 41 9.12 -10.22 11.62
N LYS A 42 8.63 -10.45 12.85
CA LYS A 42 8.65 -11.80 13.46
C LYS A 42 7.63 -12.66 12.70
N SER A 43 8.10 -13.36 11.66
CA SER A 43 7.27 -14.29 10.92
C SER A 43 6.87 -15.49 11.79
N SER A 44 5.70 -15.43 12.44
CA SER A 44 4.98 -16.62 12.87
C SER A 44 4.32 -17.22 11.63
N VAL A 45 5.10 -17.99 10.86
CA VAL A 45 4.60 -18.76 9.71
C VAL A 45 3.55 -19.75 10.20
N ILE A 46 2.28 -19.37 10.11
CA ILE A 46 1.21 -20.34 9.98
C ILE A 46 1.33 -20.89 8.56
N LYS A 47 1.64 -22.20 8.44
CA LYS A 47 1.65 -22.94 7.17
C LYS A 47 0.23 -22.99 6.57
N ILE A 48 -0.25 -21.88 6.03
CA ILE A 48 -1.42 -21.80 5.14
C ILE A 48 -0.85 -21.24 3.84
N GLY A 49 -0.56 -22.09 2.86
CA GLY A 49 0.07 -21.60 1.64
C GLY A 49 0.48 -22.62 0.57
N ARG A 50 0.27 -23.93 0.75
CA ARG A 50 0.51 -24.89 -0.35
C ARG A 50 -0.71 -25.18 -1.23
N ASP A 51 -1.91 -24.77 -0.81
CA ASP A 51 -3.15 -25.08 -1.56
C ASP A 51 -3.52 -24.01 -2.61
N PHE A 52 -2.74 -22.94 -2.77
CA PHE A 52 -3.11 -21.82 -3.64
C PHE A 52 -2.64 -21.96 -5.10
N VAL A 53 -1.69 -22.85 -5.42
CA VAL A 53 -1.03 -22.87 -6.74
C VAL A 53 -1.14 -24.22 -7.49
N ASN A 54 -1.43 -25.34 -6.82
CA ASN A 54 -1.53 -26.64 -7.50
C ASN A 54 -2.97 -27.20 -7.45
N ASN A 55 -3.80 -26.78 -8.40
CA ASN A 55 -4.99 -27.56 -8.78
C ASN A 55 -5.10 -27.60 -10.30
N GLY A 56 -4.27 -28.44 -10.89
CA GLY A 56 -4.34 -28.84 -12.29
C GLY A 56 -3.62 -30.17 -12.44
N GLN A 57 -4.39 -31.21 -12.76
CA GLN A 57 -3.96 -32.60 -13.06
C GLN A 57 -3.67 -33.50 -11.85
N ASN A 58 -4.72 -34.20 -11.40
CA ASN A 58 -4.57 -35.62 -11.07
C ASN A 58 -5.86 -36.35 -11.43
N GLN A 59 -5.71 -37.34 -12.32
CA GLN A 59 -6.77 -38.22 -12.79
C GLN A 59 -7.26 -39.12 -11.65
N VAL A 60 -8.57 -39.34 -11.67
CA VAL A 60 -9.32 -40.24 -10.79
C VAL A 60 -8.97 -41.69 -11.12
N LYS A 61 -8.61 -42.48 -10.10
CA LYS A 61 -8.89 -43.92 -10.02
C LYS A 61 -8.73 -44.39 -8.56
N GLY A 62 -9.75 -45.08 -8.05
CA GLY A 62 -9.67 -45.80 -6.77
C GLY A 62 -10.98 -45.81 -6.01
N ASP A 63 -11.88 -46.73 -6.40
CA ASP A 63 -12.99 -47.21 -5.58
C ASP A 63 -12.49 -47.82 -4.27
N PHE A 64 -13.18 -47.60 -3.15
CA PHE A 64 -13.45 -48.58 -2.08
C PHE A 64 -14.56 -48.05 -1.12
N PRO A 65 -15.31 -48.94 -0.43
CA PRO A 65 -16.68 -48.68 0.02
C PRO A 65 -16.84 -48.22 1.48
N ILE A 66 -17.95 -47.48 1.66
CA ILE A 66 -18.91 -47.35 2.77
C ILE A 66 -18.55 -47.95 4.15
N GLN A 67 -18.70 -47.14 5.21
CA GLN A 67 -19.51 -47.48 6.40
C GLN A 67 -20.18 -46.22 7.00
N PRO A 68 -21.48 -46.27 7.38
CA PRO A 68 -22.17 -45.15 8.01
C PRO A 68 -22.07 -45.24 9.54
N ALA A 69 -21.77 -44.12 10.19
CA ALA A 69 -21.91 -43.98 11.63
C ALA A 69 -23.11 -43.07 11.94
N GLU A 70 -24.14 -43.70 12.50
CA GLU A 70 -25.26 -43.08 13.18
C GLU A 70 -24.77 -42.28 14.39
N GLY A 71 -25.38 -41.12 14.64
CA GLY A 71 -25.03 -40.25 15.77
C GLY A 71 -25.93 -39.04 15.86
N SER A 72 -27.15 -39.27 16.32
CA SER A 72 -28.16 -38.27 16.64
C SER A 72 -27.70 -37.35 17.79
N GLY A 73 -27.40 -36.09 17.46
CA GLY A 73 -27.09 -35.04 18.41
C GLY A 73 -28.07 -33.88 18.29
N VAL A 74 -29.19 -33.96 18.99
CA VAL A 74 -30.20 -32.89 19.11
C VAL A 74 -29.59 -31.70 19.86
N LEU A 75 -29.25 -30.63 19.12
CA LEU A 75 -28.88 -29.34 19.71
C LEU A 75 -30.14 -28.60 20.16
N LYS A 76 -30.37 -28.57 21.48
CA LYS A 76 -31.41 -27.77 22.14
C LYS A 76 -31.23 -26.28 21.81
N LEU A 77 -32.31 -25.65 21.31
CA LEU A 77 -32.43 -24.21 21.17
C LEU A 77 -32.22 -23.52 22.53
N ARG A 78 -31.21 -22.67 22.59
CA ARG A 78 -30.96 -21.77 23.72
C ARG A 78 -31.98 -20.63 23.66
N GLN A 79 -33.03 -20.72 24.48
CA GLN A 79 -34.03 -19.67 24.64
C GLN A 79 -33.35 -18.37 25.13
N SER A 80 -33.64 -17.28 24.43
CA SER A 80 -33.22 -15.93 24.74
C SER A 80 -33.89 -15.43 26.02
N ARG A 81 -33.08 -14.92 26.97
CA ARG A 81 -33.58 -14.19 28.14
C ARG A 81 -34.14 -12.84 27.70
N PRO A 82 -35.30 -12.39 28.20
CA PRO A 82 -35.80 -11.05 27.92
C PRO A 82 -34.95 -9.98 28.64
N TYR A 83 -34.70 -8.90 27.93
CA TYR A 83 -33.97 -7.72 28.36
C TYR A 83 -34.81 -6.96 29.42
N ARG A 84 -34.32 -6.84 30.66
CA ARG A 84 -34.91 -5.97 31.69
C ARG A 84 -34.30 -4.56 31.56
N LEU A 85 -35.16 -3.55 31.38
CA LEU A 85 -34.77 -2.15 31.49
C LEU A 85 -34.36 -1.80 32.93
N PRO A 86 -33.40 -0.88 33.15
CA PRO A 86 -33.01 -0.47 34.49
C PRO A 86 -34.12 0.37 35.13
N LYS A 87 -34.52 -0.02 36.34
CA LYS A 87 -35.35 0.81 37.23
C LYS A 87 -34.55 2.02 37.67
N ARG A 88 -35.11 3.21 37.43
CA ARG A 88 -34.64 4.51 37.93
C ARG A 88 -34.94 4.57 39.43
N ASN A 89 -33.88 4.64 40.25
CA ASN A 89 -34.02 4.90 41.68
C ASN A 89 -34.55 6.32 41.89
N GLN A 90 -35.67 6.41 42.62
CA GLN A 90 -36.15 7.65 43.21
C GLN A 90 -35.69 7.64 44.67
N ASP A 91 -34.87 8.63 45.04
CA ASP A 91 -34.66 8.99 46.44
C ASP A 91 -35.69 10.06 46.84
N PRO A 92 -36.32 9.96 48.03
CA PRO A 92 -37.18 11.00 48.57
C PRO A 92 -36.48 11.76 49.72
N SER A 93 -36.27 13.07 49.54
CA SER A 93 -36.12 14.13 50.57
C SER A 93 -35.45 15.34 49.90
N GLY A 94 -35.82 16.60 50.11
CA GLY A 94 -36.75 17.23 51.03
C GLY A 94 -37.07 18.67 50.59
N THR A 95 -38.11 19.21 51.21
CA THR A 95 -38.34 20.63 51.59
C THR A 95 -38.33 21.75 50.55
N GLU A 96 -39.56 22.13 50.16
CA GLU A 96 -40.14 23.49 50.14
C GLU A 96 -39.24 24.72 49.95
N SER A 97 -39.44 25.44 48.83
CA SER A 97 -39.84 26.86 48.90
C SER A 97 -40.56 27.30 47.62
N GLN A 98 -41.48 28.22 47.79
CA GLN A 98 -42.51 28.66 46.86
C GLN A 98 -41.98 29.63 45.79
N SER A 99 -42.34 29.42 44.51
CA SER A 99 -42.79 30.51 43.61
C SER A 99 -43.53 29.94 42.39
N PRO A 100 -44.66 30.53 41.96
CA PRO A 100 -45.40 30.05 40.80
C PRO A 100 -44.97 30.80 39.54
N GLN A 101 -44.05 30.23 38.77
CA GLN A 101 -43.92 30.56 37.35
C GLN A 101 -44.14 29.30 36.53
N ALA A 102 -45.36 29.21 36.02
CA ALA A 102 -45.76 28.23 35.03
C ALA A 102 -45.00 28.50 33.71
N VAL A 103 -43.77 27.98 33.62
CA VAL A 103 -43.12 27.77 32.33
C VAL A 103 -43.62 26.44 31.81
N GLY A 104 -44.67 26.49 31.00
CA GLY A 104 -45.09 25.37 30.19
C GLY A 104 -43.94 24.97 29.28
N HIS A 105 -43.17 23.97 29.69
CA HIS A 105 -42.26 23.25 28.81
C HIS A 105 -43.12 22.51 27.78
N TYR A 106 -43.48 23.20 26.71
CA TYR A 106 -43.80 22.56 25.46
C TYR A 106 -42.56 21.78 25.05
N ASN A 107 -42.56 20.49 25.37
CA ASN A 107 -41.78 19.50 24.66
C ASN A 107 -42.26 19.56 23.21
N ALA A 108 -41.70 20.49 22.44
CA ALA A 108 -41.81 20.49 21.00
C ALA A 108 -41.18 19.19 20.54
N PHE A 109 -42.02 18.17 20.38
CA PHE A 109 -41.72 17.03 19.54
C PHE A 109 -41.40 17.62 18.18
N ARG A 110 -40.11 17.83 17.89
CA ARG A 110 -39.63 17.96 16.54
C ARG A 110 -40.00 16.64 15.88
N PHE A 111 -41.16 16.61 15.24
CA PHE A 111 -41.39 15.75 14.10
C PHE A 111 -40.32 16.15 13.10
N GLN A 112 -39.14 15.53 13.22
CA GLN A 112 -38.20 15.50 12.13
C GLN A 112 -38.98 14.86 10.99
N THR A 113 -39.40 15.69 10.05
CA THR A 113 -39.81 15.31 8.69
C THR A 113 -38.61 14.74 7.92
N SER A 114 -37.77 13.96 8.60
CA SER A 114 -36.79 13.13 7.95
C SER A 114 -37.59 12.04 7.26
N ILE A 115 -37.63 12.12 5.93
CA ILE A 115 -38.00 11.03 5.03
C ILE A 115 -37.58 9.71 5.70
N PRO A 116 -38.51 8.75 5.91
CA PRO A 116 -38.18 7.47 6.53
C PRO A 116 -36.95 6.90 5.85
N ARG A 117 -35.86 6.71 6.59
CA ARG A 117 -34.69 6.02 6.03
C ARG A 117 -35.16 4.63 5.67
N ALA A 118 -34.95 4.23 4.41
CA ALA A 118 -35.26 2.87 3.96
C ALA A 118 -34.70 1.86 4.97
N ASP A 119 -35.54 0.93 5.41
CA ASP A 119 -35.13 -0.06 6.40
C ASP A 119 -33.95 -0.87 5.86
N LEU A 120 -32.79 -0.73 6.50
CA LEU A 120 -31.58 -1.51 6.20
C LEU A 120 -31.76 -2.95 6.73
N THR A 121 -32.66 -3.68 6.07
CA THR A 121 -33.11 -5.00 6.51
C THR A 121 -32.01 -6.04 6.41
N THR A 122 -31.16 -5.97 5.37
CA THR A 122 -30.12 -6.97 5.15
C THR A 122 -28.77 -6.57 5.74
N ARG A 123 -27.91 -7.59 5.94
CA ARG A 123 -26.51 -7.37 6.32
C ARG A 123 -25.73 -6.63 5.23
N ALA A 124 -26.09 -6.82 3.95
CA ALA A 124 -25.46 -6.11 2.84
C ALA A 124 -25.79 -4.61 2.91
N ASP A 125 -27.04 -4.25 3.14
CA ASP A 125 -27.49 -2.85 3.23
C ASP A 125 -26.78 -2.09 4.36
N ARG A 126 -26.61 -2.75 5.52
CA ARG A 126 -25.87 -2.16 6.64
C ARG A 126 -24.40 -1.91 6.31
N VAL A 127 -23.74 -2.83 5.60
CA VAL A 127 -22.34 -2.65 5.18
C VAL A 127 -22.23 -1.59 4.08
N ALA A 128 -23.11 -1.63 3.09
CA ALA A 128 -23.21 -0.63 2.02
C ALA A 128 -23.40 0.77 2.59
N SER A 129 -24.34 0.94 3.53
CA SER A 129 -24.61 2.22 4.19
C SER A 129 -23.38 2.76 4.92
N ARG A 130 -22.64 1.92 5.65
CA ARG A 130 -21.37 2.33 6.29
C ARG A 130 -20.32 2.72 5.26
N LEU A 131 -20.17 1.96 4.18
CA LEU A 131 -19.22 2.29 3.12
C LEU A 131 -19.57 3.63 2.47
N VAL A 132 -20.83 3.84 2.08
CA VAL A 132 -21.30 5.09 1.49
C VAL A 132 -21.12 6.26 2.46
N HIS A 133 -21.40 6.07 3.76
CA HIS A 133 -21.12 7.07 4.78
C HIS A 133 -19.63 7.43 4.85
N HIS A 134 -18.75 6.44 4.71
CA HIS A 134 -17.32 6.69 4.66
C HIS A 134 -16.87 7.43 3.39
N ILE A 135 -17.40 7.06 2.22
CA ILE A 135 -17.06 7.69 0.92
C ILE A 135 -17.55 9.15 0.85
N LYS A 136 -18.80 9.41 1.28
CA LYS A 136 -19.42 10.75 1.20
C LYS A 136 -18.96 11.74 2.28
N GLY A 137 -18.11 11.32 3.21
CA GLY A 137 -17.65 12.21 4.28
C GLY A 137 -16.78 13.35 3.75
N GLU A 138 -16.90 14.54 4.32
CA GLU A 138 -16.32 15.83 3.87
C GLU A 138 -14.77 15.95 3.85
N ARG A 139 -14.01 14.88 4.13
CA ARG A 139 -12.53 14.98 4.06
C ARG A 139 -12.04 14.63 2.66
N ASN A 140 -11.05 15.38 2.16
CA ASN A 140 -10.33 15.07 0.93
C ASN A 140 -9.55 13.76 1.10
N TRP A 141 -10.22 12.63 0.86
CA TRP A 141 -9.67 11.29 1.02
C TRP A 141 -8.70 10.99 -0.12
N GLY A 142 -7.42 11.36 0.06
CA GLY A 142 -6.35 11.06 -0.88
C GLY A 142 -6.20 9.57 -1.28
N TRP A 143 -6.78 8.64 -0.51
CA TRP A 143 -6.79 7.20 -0.78
C TRP A 143 -7.98 6.72 -1.62
N VAL A 144 -9.08 7.49 -1.71
CA VAL A 144 -10.20 7.16 -2.62
C VAL A 144 -9.73 7.17 -4.08
N PHE A 145 -8.69 7.93 -4.41
CA PHE A 145 -8.13 8.00 -5.76
C PHE A 145 -7.47 6.68 -6.22
N SER A 146 -6.98 5.84 -5.30
CA SER A 146 -6.46 4.49 -5.61
C SER A 146 -7.47 3.38 -5.31
N MET A 147 -8.73 3.77 -5.03
CA MET A 147 -9.83 2.87 -4.71
C MET A 147 -11.16 3.36 -5.31
N GLN A 148 -11.14 3.81 -6.55
CA GLN A 148 -12.32 4.36 -7.26
C GLN A 148 -13.45 3.34 -7.38
N TYR A 149 -13.09 2.07 -7.46
CA TYR A 149 -14.04 0.96 -7.47
C TYR A 149 -14.96 0.92 -6.23
N LEU A 150 -14.60 1.59 -5.12
CA LEU A 150 -15.41 1.66 -3.90
C LEU A 150 -16.83 2.18 -4.14
N GLN A 151 -17.02 3.12 -5.06
CA GLN A 151 -18.35 3.67 -5.36
C GLN A 151 -19.29 2.65 -6.02
N HIS A 152 -18.73 1.60 -6.64
CA HIS A 152 -19.48 0.56 -7.32
C HIS A 152 -19.74 -0.67 -6.43
N LEU A 153 -19.01 -0.84 -5.33
CA LEU A 153 -19.15 -1.98 -4.41
C LEU A 153 -20.53 -2.11 -3.75
N PRO A 154 -21.21 -1.05 -3.29
CA PRO A 154 -22.49 -1.17 -2.57
C PRO A 154 -23.53 -2.04 -3.30
N LYS A 155 -23.62 -1.92 -4.63
CA LYS A 155 -24.57 -2.66 -5.46
C LYS A 155 -24.26 -4.17 -5.53
N ARG A 156 -23.01 -4.57 -5.29
CA ARG A 156 -22.53 -5.96 -5.44
C ARG A 156 -22.35 -6.70 -4.10
N LEU A 157 -22.61 -6.05 -2.96
CA LEU A 157 -22.39 -6.65 -1.64
C LEU A 157 -23.37 -7.80 -1.31
N SER A 158 -24.55 -7.83 -1.92
CA SER A 158 -25.52 -8.92 -1.76
C SER A 158 -25.08 -10.18 -2.49
N GLU A 159 -24.35 -10.04 -3.59
CA GLU A 159 -23.94 -11.11 -4.50
C GLU A 159 -22.77 -11.96 -3.95
N SER A 160 -21.93 -11.36 -3.09
CA SER A 160 -20.73 -12.01 -2.57
C SER A 160 -20.56 -11.85 -1.06
N PRO A 161 -20.72 -12.94 -0.28
CA PRO A 161 -20.43 -12.93 1.16
C PRO A 161 -18.98 -12.54 1.47
N SER A 162 -18.03 -12.93 0.60
CA SER A 162 -16.61 -12.57 0.71
C SER A 162 -16.41 -11.06 0.58
N LEU A 163 -17.04 -10.45 -0.43
CA LEU A 163 -16.93 -9.02 -0.65
C LEU A 163 -17.54 -8.24 0.51
N ARG A 164 -18.71 -8.67 0.97
CA ARG A 164 -19.37 -8.08 2.14
C ARG A 164 -18.51 -8.15 3.41
N ASP A 165 -17.85 -9.27 3.66
CA ASP A 165 -17.02 -9.44 4.87
C ASP A 165 -15.71 -8.63 4.78
N THR A 166 -15.07 -8.55 3.61
CA THR A 166 -13.87 -7.72 3.39
C THR A 166 -14.18 -6.21 3.45
N VAL A 167 -15.28 -5.76 2.85
CA VAL A 167 -15.75 -4.36 2.98
C VAL A 167 -16.14 -4.05 4.43
N ALA A 168 -16.73 -5.01 5.16
CA ALA A 168 -17.05 -4.82 6.57
C ALA A 168 -15.80 -4.67 7.44
N LEU A 169 -14.73 -5.42 7.16
CA LEU A 169 -13.43 -5.24 7.80
C LEU A 169 -12.90 -3.83 7.51
N PHE A 170 -12.84 -3.45 6.24
CA PHE A 170 -12.39 -2.14 5.79
C PHE A 170 -13.09 -0.99 6.52
N CYS A 171 -14.43 -0.98 6.55
CA CYS A 171 -15.19 0.05 7.25
C CYS A 171 -14.88 0.09 8.76
N SER A 172 -14.62 -1.08 9.36
CA SER A 172 -14.33 -1.15 10.80
C SER A 172 -12.97 -0.54 11.12
N VAL A 173 -11.92 -0.91 10.38
CA VAL A 173 -10.57 -0.37 10.59
C VAL A 173 -10.48 1.11 10.20
N LEU A 174 -11.16 1.53 9.14
CA LEU A 174 -11.28 2.93 8.76
C LEU A 174 -12.00 3.75 9.84
N GLY A 175 -13.04 3.18 10.45
CA GLY A 175 -13.72 3.78 11.59
C GLY A 175 -12.81 3.97 12.80
N GLU A 176 -11.95 3.00 13.13
CA GLU A 176 -10.94 3.15 14.19
C GLU A 176 -9.89 4.21 13.84
N TYR A 177 -9.38 4.19 12.60
CA TYR A 177 -8.44 5.22 12.12
C TYR A 177 -9.02 6.63 12.27
N ARG A 178 -10.28 6.84 11.87
CA ARG A 178 -10.97 8.14 11.99
C ARG A 178 -11.17 8.58 13.43
N ARG A 179 -11.22 7.65 14.38
CA ARG A 179 -11.24 7.93 15.82
C ARG A 179 -9.85 8.23 16.39
N GLY A 180 -8.82 8.34 15.56
CA GLY A 180 -7.45 8.61 15.97
C GLY A 180 -6.79 7.41 16.67
N ARG A 181 -7.29 6.19 16.46
CA ARG A 181 -6.62 4.99 16.96
C ARG A 181 -5.41 4.68 16.09
N GLU A 182 -4.35 4.19 16.72
CA GLU A 182 -3.16 3.70 16.02
C GLU A 182 -3.46 2.44 15.19
N ALA A 183 -2.62 2.17 14.19
CA ALA A 183 -2.71 0.95 13.41
C ALA A 183 -2.49 -0.29 14.28
N THR A 184 -3.38 -1.28 14.13
CA THR A 184 -3.32 -2.56 14.85
C THR A 184 -2.84 -3.67 13.92
N GLU A 185 -2.19 -4.70 14.47
CA GLU A 185 -1.87 -5.92 13.73
C GLU A 185 -3.12 -6.71 13.39
N PHE A 186 -3.36 -6.94 12.10
CA PHE A 186 -4.60 -7.57 11.62
C PHE A 186 -4.78 -9.01 12.08
N LEU A 187 -3.69 -9.74 12.32
CA LEU A 187 -3.73 -11.11 12.84
C LEU A 187 -4.48 -11.23 14.17
N THR A 188 -4.59 -10.13 14.92
CA THR A 188 -5.32 -10.08 16.19
C THR A 188 -6.82 -9.80 16.03
N LEU A 189 -7.28 -9.42 14.83
CA LEU A 189 -8.66 -8.98 14.59
C LEU A 189 -9.57 -10.15 14.18
N PRO A 190 -10.63 -10.47 14.93
CA PRO A 190 -11.60 -11.51 14.53
C PRO A 190 -12.27 -11.23 13.18
N SER A 191 -12.51 -9.96 12.85
CA SER A 191 -13.06 -9.54 11.56
C SER A 191 -12.14 -9.87 10.38
N TYR A 192 -10.83 -9.84 10.59
CA TYR A 192 -9.84 -10.19 9.58
C TYR A 192 -9.85 -11.70 9.29
N GLY A 193 -9.80 -12.52 10.33
CA GLY A 193 -9.95 -13.98 10.19
C GLY A 193 -11.26 -14.38 9.52
N LYS A 194 -12.36 -13.66 9.80
CA LYS A 194 -13.64 -13.85 9.11
C LYS A 194 -13.55 -13.52 7.61
N ALA A 195 -12.97 -12.37 7.26
CA ALA A 195 -12.80 -11.95 5.87
C ALA A 195 -11.96 -12.97 5.07
N LEU A 196 -10.83 -13.42 5.61
CA LEU A 196 -9.99 -14.46 5.02
C LEU A 196 -10.73 -15.78 4.80
N ASN A 197 -11.49 -16.24 5.79
CA ASN A 197 -12.25 -17.49 5.68
C ASN A 197 -13.38 -17.39 4.64
N SER A 198 -14.05 -16.24 4.54
CA SER A 198 -15.06 -16.02 3.50
C SER A 198 -14.44 -15.96 2.10
N LEU A 199 -13.28 -15.31 1.94
CA LEU A 199 -12.54 -15.32 0.67
C LEU A 199 -12.06 -16.72 0.28
N ARG A 200 -11.49 -17.48 1.23
CA ARG A 200 -11.06 -18.86 1.00
C ARG A 200 -12.21 -19.75 0.51
N ARG A 201 -13.41 -19.57 1.07
CA ARG A 201 -14.61 -20.29 0.61
C ARG A 201 -14.99 -19.90 -0.81
N ALA A 202 -15.03 -18.60 -1.13
CA ALA A 202 -15.37 -18.12 -2.47
C ALA A 202 -14.41 -18.68 -3.54
N ILE A 203 -13.12 -18.75 -3.24
CA ILE A 203 -12.12 -19.32 -4.16
C ILE A 203 -12.35 -20.84 -4.35
N LYS A 204 -12.64 -21.58 -3.27
CA LYS A 204 -12.84 -23.04 -3.33
C LYS A 204 -14.10 -23.47 -4.08
N THR A 205 -15.19 -22.71 -4.02
CA THR A 205 -16.50 -23.10 -4.58
C THR A 205 -16.65 -22.80 -6.08
N GLY A 206 -15.55 -22.72 -6.84
CA GLY A 206 -15.58 -22.36 -8.26
C GLY A 206 -16.01 -20.91 -8.56
N HIS A 207 -16.28 -20.10 -7.53
CA HIS A 207 -16.55 -18.66 -7.66
C HIS A 207 -15.26 -17.84 -7.78
N GLY A 208 -14.12 -18.53 -7.95
CA GLY A 208 -12.80 -17.93 -8.09
C GLY A 208 -12.77 -16.86 -9.17
N LEU A 209 -13.42 -17.06 -10.32
CA LEU A 209 -13.33 -16.15 -11.47
C LEU A 209 -14.40 -15.04 -11.52
N LYS A 210 -15.04 -14.71 -10.39
CA LYS A 210 -16.03 -13.63 -10.33
C LYS A 210 -15.37 -12.28 -10.00
N ILE A 211 -15.93 -11.19 -10.54
CA ILE A 211 -15.47 -9.81 -10.27
C ILE A 211 -15.56 -9.49 -8.78
N GLU A 212 -16.56 -9.98 -8.06
CA GLU A 212 -16.70 -9.77 -6.62
C GLU A 212 -15.60 -10.48 -5.82
N THR A 213 -15.08 -11.59 -6.35
CA THR A 213 -13.94 -12.29 -5.74
C THR A 213 -12.67 -11.49 -5.96
N LEU A 214 -12.43 -10.95 -7.16
CA LEU A 214 -11.33 -10.00 -7.41
C LEU A 214 -11.44 -8.78 -6.48
N ALA A 215 -12.62 -8.16 -6.41
CA ALA A 215 -12.89 -7.04 -5.50
C ALA A 215 -12.62 -7.39 -4.04
N SER A 216 -12.94 -8.61 -3.60
CA SER A 216 -12.65 -9.08 -2.25
C SER A 216 -11.14 -9.14 -1.98
N ILE A 217 -10.36 -9.70 -2.91
CA ILE A 217 -8.90 -9.79 -2.79
C ILE A 217 -8.30 -8.39 -2.75
N MET A 218 -8.73 -7.51 -3.65
CA MET A 218 -8.25 -6.15 -3.73
C MET A 218 -8.60 -5.33 -2.48
N MET A 219 -9.83 -5.47 -1.96
CA MET A 219 -10.22 -4.85 -0.70
C MET A 219 -9.33 -5.32 0.45
N LEU A 220 -9.02 -6.62 0.52
CA LEU A 220 -8.17 -7.16 1.57
C LEU A 220 -6.73 -6.63 1.45
N GLU A 221 -6.16 -6.66 0.25
CA GLU A 221 -4.83 -6.11 -0.05
C GLU A 221 -4.73 -4.65 0.36
N ARG A 222 -5.68 -3.81 -0.08
CA ARG A 222 -5.71 -2.38 0.25
C ARG A 222 -5.87 -2.16 1.74
N THR A 223 -6.77 -2.90 2.39
CA THR A 223 -6.99 -2.77 3.84
C THR A 223 -5.72 -3.09 4.62
N GLU A 224 -5.00 -4.16 4.26
CA GLU A 224 -3.72 -4.49 4.88
C GLU A 224 -2.63 -3.48 4.53
N SER A 225 -2.56 -3.04 3.27
CA SER A 225 -1.56 -2.05 2.81
C SER A 225 -1.63 -0.79 3.66
N VAL A 226 -2.86 -0.32 3.87
CA VAL A 226 -3.13 0.98 4.47
C VAL A 226 -3.11 0.94 6.00
N PHE A 227 -3.71 -0.09 6.62
CA PHE A 227 -4.01 -0.08 8.06
C PHE A 227 -3.33 -1.18 8.87
N ASP A 228 -2.75 -2.21 8.25
CA ASP A 228 -2.11 -3.29 9.01
C ASP A 228 -0.67 -2.94 9.39
N ARG A 229 -0.43 -2.68 10.68
CA ARG A 229 0.91 -2.41 11.18
C ARG A 229 1.86 -3.60 10.95
N GLY A 230 1.35 -4.82 11.06
CA GLY A 230 2.14 -6.05 10.99
C GLY A 230 2.38 -6.56 9.57
N ARG A 231 1.88 -5.86 8.55
CA ARG A 231 2.07 -6.29 7.16
C ARG A 231 3.54 -6.24 6.79
N ASP A 232 4.07 -7.39 6.43
CA ASP A 232 5.35 -7.48 5.73
C ASP A 232 5.25 -6.71 4.40
N THR A 233 6.10 -5.69 4.26
CA THR A 233 6.19 -4.88 3.03
C THR A 233 6.52 -5.72 1.81
N MET A 234 7.07 -6.93 2.01
CA MET A 234 7.41 -7.91 0.98
C MET A 234 6.33 -8.99 0.79
N CYS A 235 5.17 -8.90 1.45
CA CYS A 235 4.08 -9.85 1.23
C CYS A 235 3.42 -9.64 -0.15
N LEU A 236 3.85 -10.43 -1.13
CA LEU A 236 3.37 -10.40 -2.51
C LEU A 236 2.16 -11.31 -2.78
N ARG A 237 1.65 -12.04 -1.77
CA ARG A 237 0.64 -13.08 -1.99
C ARG A 237 -0.67 -12.51 -2.54
N HIS A 238 -1.13 -11.39 -2.00
CA HIS A 238 -2.35 -10.75 -2.50
C HIS A 238 -2.15 -10.17 -3.89
N THR A 239 -1.00 -9.56 -4.16
CA THR A 239 -0.70 -8.98 -5.48
C THR A 239 -0.56 -10.05 -6.55
N GLU A 240 0.04 -11.19 -6.23
CA GLU A 240 0.10 -12.36 -7.11
C GLU A 240 -1.31 -12.91 -7.41
N ALA A 241 -2.16 -13.01 -6.37
CA ALA A 241 -3.55 -13.43 -6.55
C ALA A 241 -4.34 -12.44 -7.41
N ILE A 242 -4.15 -11.13 -7.24
CA ILE A 242 -4.76 -10.07 -8.06
C ILE A 242 -4.31 -10.22 -9.52
N ALA A 243 -3.01 -10.32 -9.78
CA ALA A 243 -2.46 -10.50 -11.12
C ALA A 243 -3.05 -11.74 -11.81
N THR A 244 -3.01 -12.88 -11.13
CA THR A 244 -3.58 -14.16 -11.62
C THR A 244 -5.07 -14.03 -11.94
N MET A 245 -5.82 -13.35 -11.07
CA MET A 245 -7.26 -13.18 -11.24
C MET A 245 -7.60 -12.28 -12.42
N ILE A 246 -6.91 -11.14 -12.56
CA ILE A 246 -7.10 -10.23 -13.69
C ILE A 246 -6.82 -10.97 -15.01
N GLN A 247 -5.70 -11.70 -15.09
CA GLN A 247 -5.37 -12.48 -16.30
C GLN A 247 -6.44 -13.54 -16.63
N LYS A 248 -7.00 -14.22 -15.62
CA LYS A 248 -8.02 -15.26 -15.85
C LYS A 248 -9.40 -14.68 -16.17
N ILE A 249 -9.76 -13.52 -15.62
CA ILE A 249 -11.03 -12.85 -15.90
C ILE A 249 -11.01 -12.21 -17.30
N GLY A 250 -9.85 -11.67 -17.70
CA GLY A 250 -9.71 -10.93 -18.96
C GLY A 250 -10.08 -9.45 -18.84
N PRO A 251 -9.96 -8.68 -19.94
CA PRO A 251 -10.10 -7.22 -19.93
C PRO A 251 -11.44 -6.73 -19.38
N PRO A 252 -11.50 -5.49 -18.84
CA PRO A 252 -12.74 -4.87 -18.40
C PRO A 252 -13.81 -4.88 -19.49
N LYS A 253 -15.05 -5.20 -19.08
CA LYS A 253 -16.21 -5.00 -19.96
C LYS A 253 -16.55 -3.51 -19.98
N ALA A 254 -16.93 -3.00 -21.15
CA ALA A 254 -17.18 -1.56 -21.33
C ALA A 254 -18.28 -1.01 -20.41
N ASP A 255 -19.23 -1.84 -19.99
CA ASP A 255 -20.36 -1.49 -19.12
C ASP A 255 -20.12 -1.77 -17.62
N ASP A 256 -19.03 -2.48 -17.26
CA ASP A 256 -18.74 -2.83 -15.87
C ASP A 256 -17.67 -1.89 -15.26
N GLN A 257 -18.16 -0.77 -14.72
CA GLN A 257 -17.33 0.23 -14.04
C GLN A 257 -16.61 -0.30 -12.79
N LEU A 258 -17.15 -1.34 -12.14
CA LEU A 258 -16.42 -2.01 -11.05
C LEU A 258 -15.21 -2.73 -11.62
N HIS A 259 -15.38 -3.50 -12.69
CA HIS A 259 -14.28 -4.22 -13.32
C HIS A 259 -13.19 -3.26 -13.82
N LEU A 260 -13.58 -2.18 -14.51
CA LEU A 260 -12.65 -1.14 -14.96
C LEU A 260 -11.86 -0.54 -13.81
N GLY A 261 -12.56 -0.08 -12.76
CA GLY A 261 -11.92 0.50 -11.57
C GLY A 261 -10.97 -0.48 -10.87
N LEU A 262 -11.33 -1.76 -10.76
CA LEU A 262 -10.47 -2.77 -10.15
C LEU A 262 -9.16 -2.95 -10.93
N VAL A 263 -9.24 -3.05 -12.25
CA VAL A 263 -8.07 -3.27 -13.10
C VAL A 263 -7.17 -2.04 -13.13
N SER A 264 -7.74 -0.84 -13.28
CA SER A 264 -6.95 0.41 -13.25
C SER A 264 -6.30 0.66 -11.90
N ASP A 265 -7.02 0.49 -10.79
CA ASP A 265 -6.44 0.69 -9.46
C ASP A 265 -5.43 -0.40 -9.10
N SER A 266 -5.53 -1.60 -9.69
CA SER A 266 -4.52 -2.65 -9.52
C SER A 266 -3.18 -2.27 -10.15
N TYR A 267 -3.15 -1.33 -11.10
CA TYR A 267 -1.96 -0.97 -11.86
C TYR A 267 -0.76 -0.63 -10.96
N GLY A 268 -0.93 0.35 -10.06
CA GLY A 268 0.13 0.75 -9.14
C GLY A 268 0.51 -0.33 -8.12
N THR A 269 -0.45 -1.15 -7.69
CA THR A 269 -0.19 -2.28 -6.78
C THR A 269 0.63 -3.37 -7.44
N LEU A 270 0.33 -3.69 -8.70
CA LEU A 270 1.03 -4.74 -9.43
C LEU A 270 2.39 -4.28 -9.95
N ALA A 271 2.62 -2.97 -10.12
CA ALA A 271 3.95 -2.45 -10.46
C ALA A 271 5.03 -2.94 -9.47
N VAL A 272 4.73 -2.91 -8.17
CA VAL A 272 5.65 -3.42 -7.12
C VAL A 272 5.81 -4.95 -7.21
N HIS A 273 4.75 -5.67 -7.54
CA HIS A 273 4.80 -7.12 -7.73
C HIS A 273 5.74 -7.50 -8.89
N PHE A 274 5.54 -6.90 -10.07
CA PHE A 274 6.40 -7.12 -11.23
C PHE A 274 7.83 -6.67 -10.98
N LEU A 275 8.01 -5.57 -10.24
CA LEU A 275 9.33 -5.11 -9.81
C LEU A 275 10.08 -6.21 -9.05
N LYS A 276 9.39 -6.90 -8.14
CA LYS A 276 9.99 -7.91 -7.27
C LYS A 276 10.15 -9.27 -7.94
N THR A 277 9.17 -9.71 -8.73
CA THR A 277 9.22 -11.01 -9.41
C THR A 277 10.07 -10.97 -10.68
N GLY A 278 10.30 -9.79 -11.24
CA GLY A 278 10.95 -9.62 -12.54
C GLY A 278 10.12 -10.13 -13.71
N GLN A 279 8.83 -10.41 -13.49
CA GLN A 279 7.88 -10.77 -14.53
C GLN A 279 7.49 -9.53 -15.34
N ASP A 280 7.13 -9.74 -16.60
CA ASP A 280 6.64 -8.65 -17.46
C ASP A 280 5.28 -8.15 -16.98
N ASN A 281 5.11 -6.83 -16.96
CA ASN A 281 3.84 -6.20 -16.61
C ASN A 281 2.84 -6.35 -17.76
N PHE A 282 2.00 -7.38 -17.68
CA PHE A 282 0.97 -7.64 -18.70
C PHE A 282 -0.06 -6.50 -18.84
N LEU A 283 -0.23 -5.65 -17.82
CA LEU A 283 -1.12 -4.49 -17.91
C LEU A 283 -0.58 -3.39 -18.84
N SER A 284 0.72 -3.44 -19.17
CA SER A 284 1.34 -2.55 -20.17
C SER A 284 1.24 -3.11 -21.59
N GLN A 285 0.52 -4.22 -21.81
CA GLN A 285 0.31 -4.85 -23.11
C GLN A 285 -1.17 -4.79 -23.51
N ASP A 286 -1.45 -4.95 -24.81
CA ASP A 286 -2.83 -5.08 -25.27
C ASP A 286 -3.47 -6.39 -24.75
N PRO A 287 -4.78 -6.39 -24.46
CA PRO A 287 -5.74 -5.29 -24.61
C PRO A 287 -5.84 -4.32 -23.42
N TRP A 288 -4.97 -4.46 -22.41
CA TRP A 288 -5.06 -3.72 -21.15
C TRP A 288 -4.56 -2.29 -21.24
N LYS A 289 -3.45 -2.10 -21.95
CA LYS A 289 -2.71 -0.84 -22.03
C LYS A 289 -3.61 0.36 -22.31
N GLY A 290 -4.33 0.33 -23.43
CA GLY A 290 -5.20 1.44 -23.84
C GLY A 290 -6.34 1.72 -22.85
N ILE A 291 -6.92 0.68 -22.26
CA ILE A 291 -8.01 0.80 -21.27
C ILE A 291 -7.52 1.51 -20.01
N ILE A 292 -6.34 1.12 -19.53
CA ILE A 292 -5.76 1.66 -18.30
C ILE A 292 -5.29 3.09 -18.50
N GLU A 293 -4.59 3.38 -19.60
CA GLU A 293 -4.14 4.73 -19.92
C GLU A 293 -5.30 5.71 -20.03
N GLU A 294 -6.38 5.30 -20.70
CA GLU A 294 -7.57 6.13 -20.81
C GLU A 294 -8.21 6.37 -19.44
N ASN A 295 -8.51 5.31 -18.69
CA ASN A 295 -9.19 5.44 -17.40
C ASN A 295 -8.36 6.27 -16.39
N ILE A 296 -7.05 6.02 -16.30
CA ILE A 296 -6.15 6.75 -15.40
C ILE A 296 -6.04 8.23 -15.78
N SER A 297 -6.04 8.57 -17.08
CA SER A 297 -6.02 9.96 -17.51
C SER A 297 -7.30 10.71 -17.14
N THR A 298 -8.47 10.04 -17.16
CA THR A 298 -9.76 10.67 -16.82
C THR A 298 -9.90 11.07 -15.34
N LEU A 299 -9.01 10.58 -14.47
CA LEU A 299 -8.97 10.90 -13.05
C LEU A 299 -8.57 12.35 -12.77
N LEU A 300 -7.86 12.95 -13.72
CA LEU A 300 -7.63 14.38 -13.71
C LEU A 300 -8.84 15.05 -14.35
N GLU A 301 -9.64 15.74 -13.54
CA GLU A 301 -10.86 16.42 -14.01
C GLU A 301 -10.59 17.45 -15.13
N ASN A 302 -9.40 18.06 -15.10
CA ASN A 302 -8.98 19.02 -16.11
C ASN A 302 -8.56 18.32 -17.40
N LYS A 303 -9.42 18.39 -18.41
CA LYS A 303 -9.23 17.78 -19.73
C LYS A 303 -7.99 18.26 -20.50
N GLU A 304 -7.56 19.51 -20.29
CA GLU A 304 -6.40 20.05 -21.01
C GLU A 304 -5.08 19.46 -20.52
N ALA A 305 -5.00 19.01 -19.26
CA ALA A 305 -3.81 18.38 -18.71
C ALA A 305 -3.76 16.85 -18.96
N GLN A 306 -4.88 16.23 -19.36
CA GLN A 306 -4.96 14.77 -19.57
C GLN A 306 -3.98 14.22 -20.60
N PRO A 307 -3.74 14.86 -21.77
CA PRO A 307 -2.77 14.35 -22.75
C PRO A 307 -1.35 14.30 -22.18
N HIS A 308 -0.96 15.31 -21.42
CA HIS A 308 0.36 15.38 -20.76
C HIS A 308 0.47 14.30 -19.69
N LEU A 309 -0.58 14.11 -18.88
CA LEU A 309 -0.66 13.03 -17.88
C LEU A 309 -0.54 11.64 -18.54
N LYS A 310 -1.25 11.42 -19.65
CA LYS A 310 -1.20 10.15 -20.41
C LYS A 310 0.21 9.88 -20.92
N ARG A 311 0.91 10.90 -21.44
CA ARG A 311 2.30 10.77 -21.90
C ARG A 311 3.25 10.33 -20.78
N ILE A 312 3.22 11.02 -19.64
CA ILE A 312 4.10 10.65 -18.52
C ILE A 312 3.72 9.29 -17.91
N LEU A 313 2.44 8.91 -17.94
CA LEU A 313 1.98 7.59 -17.54
C LEU A 313 2.59 6.50 -18.41
N ILE A 314 2.56 6.65 -19.73
CA ILE A 314 3.19 5.69 -20.65
C ILE A 314 4.66 5.49 -20.30
N LEU A 315 5.40 6.59 -20.06
CA LEU A 315 6.83 6.53 -19.73
C LEU A 315 7.07 5.91 -18.35
N CYS A 316 6.25 6.25 -17.35
CA CYS A 316 6.33 5.61 -16.04
C CYS A 316 6.08 4.11 -16.12
N ASN A 317 5.11 3.70 -16.95
CA ASN A 317 4.75 2.32 -17.17
C ASN A 317 5.89 1.52 -17.80
N GLU A 318 6.53 2.11 -18.81
CA GLU A 318 7.72 1.55 -19.45
C GLU A 318 8.89 1.44 -18.47
N GLY A 319 9.17 2.52 -17.73
CA GLY A 319 10.26 2.56 -16.76
C GLY A 319 10.06 1.56 -15.62
N PHE A 320 8.88 1.48 -15.00
CA PHE A 320 8.58 0.50 -13.96
C PHE A 320 8.59 -0.94 -14.48
N GLY A 321 8.08 -1.19 -15.69
CA GLY A 321 8.12 -2.50 -16.32
C GLY A 321 9.54 -3.00 -16.60
N ASN A 322 10.45 -2.08 -16.95
CA ASN A 322 11.84 -2.40 -17.23
C ASN A 322 12.76 -2.36 -16.00
N LEU A 323 12.30 -1.77 -14.89
CA LEU A 323 13.12 -1.55 -13.69
C LEU A 323 13.81 -2.83 -13.16
N PRO A 324 13.18 -4.02 -13.08
CA PRO A 324 13.87 -5.26 -12.69
C PRO A 324 15.06 -5.61 -13.57
N LYS A 325 14.90 -5.45 -14.89
CA LYS A 325 15.93 -5.75 -15.88
C LYS A 325 17.07 -4.75 -15.74
N LEU A 326 16.76 -3.47 -15.54
CA LEU A 326 17.74 -2.41 -15.29
C LEU A 326 18.51 -2.64 -13.98
N VAL A 327 17.84 -2.97 -12.89
CA VAL A 327 18.46 -3.33 -11.60
C VAL A 327 19.45 -4.47 -11.77
N ARG A 328 19.06 -5.56 -12.44
CA ARG A 328 19.95 -6.70 -12.71
C ARG A 328 21.16 -6.31 -13.55
N ARG A 329 20.97 -5.47 -14.58
CA ARG A 329 22.08 -4.97 -15.41
C ARG A 329 23.04 -4.09 -14.59
N CYS A 330 22.52 -3.25 -13.69
CA CYS A 330 23.35 -2.46 -12.77
C CYS A 330 24.15 -3.37 -11.82
N GLN A 331 23.52 -4.44 -11.30
CA GLN A 331 24.24 -5.44 -10.50
C GLN A 331 25.38 -6.09 -11.28
N MET A 332 25.17 -6.42 -12.55
CA MET A 332 26.23 -6.96 -13.41
C MET A 332 27.37 -5.95 -13.63
N VAL A 333 27.06 -4.67 -13.77
CA VAL A 333 28.07 -3.59 -13.86
C VAL A 333 28.85 -3.45 -12.55
N HIS A 334 28.19 -3.51 -11.40
CA HIS A 334 28.85 -3.34 -10.10
C HIS A 334 29.70 -4.53 -9.65
N PHE A 335 29.24 -5.75 -9.92
CA PHE A 335 29.82 -6.97 -9.36
C PHE A 335 30.41 -7.91 -10.41
N GLY A 336 30.24 -7.62 -11.70
CA GLY A 336 30.77 -8.42 -12.80
C GLY A 336 32.26 -8.19 -13.08
N PRO A 337 32.84 -9.00 -13.98
CA PRO A 337 34.20 -8.80 -14.45
C PRO A 337 34.33 -7.46 -15.20
N ARG A 338 35.51 -6.83 -15.12
CA ARG A 338 35.80 -5.53 -15.76
C ARG A 338 36.59 -5.72 -17.05
N ASP A 339 36.04 -6.47 -17.98
CA ASP A 339 36.60 -6.66 -19.32
C ASP A 339 35.98 -5.70 -20.35
N SER A 340 36.47 -5.77 -21.59
CA SER A 340 35.98 -4.92 -22.69
C SER A 340 34.50 -5.17 -23.01
N GLU A 341 34.01 -6.39 -22.85
CA GLU A 341 32.60 -6.73 -23.09
C GLU A 341 31.69 -6.12 -22.01
N ALA A 342 32.14 -6.15 -20.75
CA ALA A 342 31.45 -5.50 -19.64
C ALA A 342 31.40 -3.97 -19.81
N ALA A 343 32.48 -3.35 -20.30
CA ALA A 343 32.50 -1.92 -20.61
C ALA A 343 31.48 -1.55 -21.72
N GLU A 344 31.38 -2.36 -22.78
CA GLU A 344 30.38 -2.14 -23.83
C GLU A 344 28.95 -2.27 -23.29
N LYS A 345 28.67 -3.32 -22.50
CA LYS A 345 27.36 -3.52 -21.86
C LYS A 345 27.01 -2.40 -20.89
N ALA A 346 27.99 -1.87 -20.16
CA ALA A 346 27.83 -0.72 -19.28
C ALA A 346 27.47 0.54 -20.08
N ALA A 347 28.19 0.82 -21.18
CA ALA A 347 27.89 1.95 -22.05
C ALA A 347 26.46 1.87 -22.64
N GLN A 348 26.04 0.68 -23.12
CA GLN A 348 24.67 0.46 -23.60
C GLN A 348 23.63 0.68 -22.49
N LEU A 349 23.91 0.23 -21.26
CA LEU A 349 23.04 0.46 -20.11
C LEU A 349 22.94 1.95 -19.77
N MET A 350 24.08 2.65 -19.71
CA MET A 350 24.14 4.08 -19.41
C MET A 350 23.36 4.89 -20.46
N SER A 351 23.50 4.57 -21.75
CA SER A 351 22.68 5.19 -22.81
C SER A 351 21.19 4.94 -22.60
N SER A 352 20.79 3.69 -22.31
CA SER A 352 19.38 3.36 -22.07
C SER A 352 18.80 4.11 -20.86
N LEU A 353 19.58 4.22 -19.78
CA LEU A 353 19.19 4.97 -18.58
C LEU A 353 19.06 6.46 -18.87
N ALA A 354 20.03 7.05 -19.57
CA ALA A 354 20.02 8.46 -19.95
C ALA A 354 18.85 8.81 -20.88
N ASP A 355 18.51 7.93 -21.83
CA ASP A 355 17.38 8.13 -22.74
C ASP A 355 16.04 8.12 -21.98
N MET A 356 15.86 7.13 -21.10
CA MET A 356 14.64 7.03 -20.29
C MET A 356 14.51 8.19 -19.30
N GLU A 357 15.60 8.55 -18.65
CA GLU A 357 15.65 9.67 -17.69
C GLU A 357 15.31 11.00 -18.36
N ARG A 358 15.91 11.31 -19.52
CA ARG A 358 15.59 12.53 -20.30
C ARG A 358 14.15 12.55 -20.78
N ALA A 359 13.61 11.40 -21.21
CA ALA A 359 12.21 11.30 -21.63
C ALA A 359 11.25 11.59 -20.46
N LEU A 360 11.54 11.05 -19.27
CA LEU A 360 10.79 11.33 -18.05
C LEU A 360 10.90 12.81 -17.64
N GLU A 361 12.10 13.39 -17.68
CA GLU A 361 12.34 14.80 -17.36
C GLU A 361 11.50 15.72 -18.25
N LEU A 362 11.53 15.50 -19.56
CA LEU A 362 10.79 16.28 -20.54
C LEU A 362 9.27 16.18 -20.31
N ALA A 363 8.76 14.96 -20.13
CA ALA A 363 7.33 14.74 -19.91
C ALA A 363 6.85 15.30 -18.56
N TYR A 364 7.68 15.21 -17.52
CA TYR A 364 7.42 15.84 -16.23
C TYR A 364 7.34 17.36 -16.37
N ARG A 365 8.32 17.98 -17.04
CA ARG A 365 8.36 19.44 -17.24
C ARG A 365 7.10 19.91 -17.98
N GLU A 366 6.74 19.27 -19.09
CA GLU A 366 5.54 19.63 -19.84
C GLU A 366 4.26 19.53 -19.00
N LEU A 367 4.10 18.45 -18.22
CA LEU A 367 2.94 18.31 -17.33
C LEU A 367 2.96 19.35 -16.20
N PHE A 368 4.13 19.59 -15.60
CA PHE A 368 4.30 20.55 -14.53
C PHE A 368 3.97 21.98 -14.99
N GLU A 369 4.53 22.41 -16.12
CA GLU A 369 4.24 23.71 -16.74
C GLU A 369 2.75 23.85 -17.06
N LYS A 370 2.17 22.85 -17.74
CA LYS A 370 0.74 22.89 -18.09
C LYS A 370 -0.15 22.95 -16.85
N THR A 371 0.17 22.21 -15.80
CA THR A 371 -0.62 22.21 -14.56
C THR A 371 -0.40 23.47 -13.72
N ALA A 372 0.77 24.11 -13.81
CA ALA A 372 1.02 25.43 -13.24
C ALA A 372 0.22 26.52 -13.97
N ASP A 373 0.19 26.52 -15.30
CA ASP A 373 -0.59 27.45 -16.13
C ASP A 373 -2.09 27.37 -15.82
N LEU A 374 -2.58 26.15 -15.58
CA LEU A 374 -3.96 25.89 -15.18
C LEU A 374 -4.24 26.20 -13.70
N GLY A 375 -3.22 26.63 -12.94
CA GLY A 375 -3.32 26.92 -11.52
C GLY A 375 -3.57 25.71 -10.62
N LEU A 376 -3.34 24.49 -11.13
CA LEU A 376 -3.48 23.23 -10.40
C LEU A 376 -2.28 22.96 -9.49
N ILE A 377 -1.14 23.58 -9.79
CA ILE A 377 0.07 23.58 -8.96
C ILE A 377 0.54 25.01 -8.81
N ARG A 378 0.95 25.37 -7.59
CA ARG A 378 1.52 26.69 -7.31
C ARG A 378 2.78 26.52 -6.47
N ASP A 379 3.85 27.18 -6.86
CA ASP A 379 5.04 27.33 -6.00
C ASP A 379 4.74 28.44 -4.99
N LYS A 380 4.86 28.12 -3.71
CA LYS A 380 4.55 29.01 -2.59
C LYS A 380 5.78 29.15 -1.72
N THR A 381 6.17 30.39 -1.41
CA THR A 381 7.20 30.66 -0.41
C THR A 381 6.81 30.05 0.94
N ASP A 382 7.68 29.20 1.48
CA ASP A 382 7.47 28.52 2.75
C ASP A 382 8.78 28.53 3.54
N PRO A 383 8.94 29.46 4.50
CA PRO A 383 10.13 29.56 5.33
C PRO A 383 10.40 28.31 6.17
N ASN A 384 9.39 27.46 6.39
CA ASN A 384 9.53 26.22 7.14
C ASN A 384 9.90 25.02 6.24
N SER A 385 9.86 25.19 4.92
CA SER A 385 10.31 24.18 3.97
C SER A 385 11.83 24.19 3.89
N ILE A 386 12.42 23.00 3.75
CA ILE A 386 13.86 22.78 3.56
C ILE A 386 14.42 23.58 2.37
N THR A 387 13.57 23.85 1.38
CA THR A 387 13.96 24.54 0.15
C THR A 387 13.58 26.03 0.14
N GLY A 388 12.97 26.54 1.23
CA GLY A 388 12.39 27.89 1.30
C GLY A 388 11.10 28.08 0.49
N SER A 389 10.67 27.05 -0.26
CA SER A 389 9.40 27.04 -0.98
C SER A 389 8.75 25.65 -0.97
N SER A 390 7.47 25.57 -1.34
CA SER A 390 6.70 24.33 -1.34
C SER A 390 5.66 24.35 -2.45
N TYR A 391 5.21 23.17 -2.88
CA TYR A 391 4.11 23.07 -3.83
C TYR A 391 2.77 23.01 -3.12
N GLU A 392 1.84 23.84 -3.57
CA GLU A 392 0.42 23.72 -3.28
C GLU A 392 -0.28 23.09 -4.48
N LEU A 393 -1.04 22.03 -4.26
CA LEU A 393 -1.71 21.29 -5.34
C LEU A 393 -3.22 21.23 -5.11
N SER A 394 -3.98 21.34 -6.20
CA SER A 394 -5.44 21.22 -6.18
C SER A 394 -5.92 19.76 -6.05
N SER A 395 -5.05 18.80 -6.34
CA SER A 395 -5.39 17.38 -6.39
C SER A 395 -4.31 16.51 -5.75
N VAL A 396 -4.72 15.64 -4.84
CA VAL A 396 -3.84 14.61 -4.24
C VAL A 396 -3.34 13.63 -5.29
N TYR A 397 -4.22 13.26 -6.22
CA TYR A 397 -3.87 12.36 -7.31
C TYR A 397 -2.74 12.93 -8.18
N LEU A 398 -2.85 14.21 -8.57
CA LEU A 398 -1.79 14.88 -9.33
C LEU A 398 -0.47 14.92 -8.54
N ALA A 399 -0.52 15.22 -7.25
CA ALA A 399 0.66 15.24 -6.38
C ALA A 399 1.35 13.88 -6.30
N GLN A 400 0.58 12.81 -6.05
CA GLN A 400 1.09 11.45 -5.98
C GLN A 400 1.70 11.02 -7.30
N PHE A 401 1.08 11.39 -8.41
CA PHE A 401 1.56 11.05 -9.74
C PHE A 401 2.90 11.73 -10.02
N LEU A 402 2.97 13.06 -9.83
CA LEU A 402 4.18 13.85 -10.08
C LEU A 402 5.35 13.45 -9.17
N VAL A 403 5.11 13.21 -7.87
CA VAL A 403 6.19 12.75 -6.98
C VAL A 403 6.65 11.34 -7.34
N SER A 404 5.76 10.48 -7.85
CA SER A 404 6.14 9.13 -8.29
C SER A 404 6.93 9.15 -9.59
N SER A 405 6.61 10.05 -10.53
CA SER A 405 7.42 10.23 -11.74
C SER A 405 8.81 10.76 -11.41
N LEU A 406 8.92 11.71 -10.48
CA LEU A 406 10.22 12.18 -9.98
C LEU A 406 11.00 11.06 -9.27
N GLY A 407 10.32 10.23 -8.48
CA GLY A 407 10.94 9.06 -7.84
C GLY A 407 11.51 8.07 -8.84
N LEU A 408 10.79 7.80 -9.94
CA LEU A 408 11.29 6.94 -11.01
C LEU A 408 12.47 7.58 -11.75
N GLN A 409 12.39 8.87 -12.08
CA GLN A 409 13.50 9.62 -12.68
C GLN A 409 14.74 9.56 -11.77
N LEU A 410 14.56 9.71 -10.45
CA LEU A 410 15.62 9.62 -9.45
C LEU A 410 16.28 8.23 -9.46
N TYR A 411 15.52 7.14 -9.61
CA TYR A 411 16.09 5.80 -9.75
C TYR A 411 16.96 5.67 -11.00
N MET A 412 16.48 6.14 -12.17
CA MET A 412 17.23 6.07 -13.42
C MET A 412 18.53 6.88 -13.33
N LEU A 413 18.43 8.13 -12.85
CA LEU A 413 19.58 9.02 -12.73
C LEU A 413 20.59 8.50 -11.69
N ARG A 414 20.10 7.88 -10.60
CA ARG A 414 20.98 7.28 -9.59
C ARG A 414 21.73 6.07 -10.14
N MET A 415 21.04 5.18 -10.85
CA MET A 415 21.68 4.04 -11.54
C MET A 415 22.74 4.53 -12.54
N LEU A 416 22.43 5.58 -13.31
CA LEU A 416 23.35 6.19 -14.27
C LEU A 416 24.58 6.75 -13.57
N TYR A 417 24.40 7.51 -12.49
CA TYR A 417 25.47 8.01 -11.64
C TYR A 417 26.37 6.88 -11.12
N ASP A 418 25.77 5.84 -10.55
CA ASP A 418 26.51 4.70 -9.99
C ASP A 418 27.31 3.94 -11.07
N CYS A 419 26.78 3.82 -12.29
CA CYS A 419 27.52 3.25 -13.43
C CYS A 419 28.65 4.17 -13.91
N SER A 420 28.42 5.49 -13.94
CA SER A 420 29.42 6.48 -14.36
C SER A 420 30.65 6.48 -13.46
N ILE A 421 30.49 6.30 -12.15
CA ILE A 421 31.63 6.20 -11.22
C ILE A 421 32.60 5.08 -11.63
N VAL A 422 32.07 3.98 -12.20
CA VAL A 422 32.88 2.81 -12.57
C VAL A 422 33.52 2.98 -13.95
N TYR A 423 32.78 3.53 -14.92
CA TYR A 423 33.18 3.48 -16.34
C TYR A 423 33.36 4.85 -17.02
N ASN A 424 32.84 5.94 -16.46
CA ASN A 424 32.94 7.29 -17.02
C ASN A 424 32.95 8.36 -15.91
N PRO A 425 34.04 8.47 -15.13
CA PRO A 425 34.11 9.35 -13.96
C PRO A 425 34.02 10.84 -14.29
N ASP A 426 34.30 11.23 -15.54
CA ASP A 426 34.28 12.63 -15.97
C ASP A 426 32.85 13.21 -16.00
N GLU A 427 31.82 12.38 -16.21
CA GLU A 427 30.40 12.80 -16.17
C GLU A 427 29.81 12.82 -14.74
N THR A 428 30.49 12.19 -13.77
CA THR A 428 29.98 12.02 -12.41
C THR A 428 29.61 13.34 -11.71
N PRO A 429 30.36 14.45 -11.83
CA PRO A 429 30.00 15.72 -11.19
C PRO A 429 28.68 16.32 -11.70
N ASP A 430 28.43 16.26 -13.02
CA ASP A 430 27.19 16.77 -13.62
C ASP A 430 25.99 15.92 -13.19
N LEU A 431 26.12 14.60 -13.24
CA LEU A 431 25.08 13.67 -12.79
C LEU A 431 24.74 13.87 -11.31
N TYR A 432 25.74 14.14 -10.46
CA TYR A 432 25.52 14.45 -9.04
C TYR A 432 24.76 15.76 -8.84
N ALA A 433 25.10 16.81 -9.61
CA ALA A 433 24.39 18.09 -9.56
C ALA A 433 22.91 17.91 -9.95
N ARG A 434 22.64 17.18 -11.04
CA ARG A 434 21.27 16.87 -11.50
C ARG A 434 20.49 16.06 -10.46
N LEU A 435 21.12 15.07 -9.81
CA LEU A 435 20.51 14.30 -8.71
C LEU A 435 20.09 15.19 -7.55
N THR A 436 20.96 16.13 -7.17
CA THR A 436 20.70 17.07 -6.06
C THR A 436 19.55 18.01 -6.40
N GLU A 437 19.51 18.54 -7.62
CA GLU A 437 18.39 19.39 -8.09
C GLU A 437 17.07 18.61 -8.09
N LEU A 438 17.09 17.35 -8.54
CA LEU A 438 15.91 16.49 -8.54
C LEU A 438 15.41 16.21 -7.11
N CYS A 439 16.33 15.98 -6.15
CA CYS A 439 15.97 15.82 -4.74
C CYS A 439 15.29 17.09 -4.19
N VAL A 440 15.80 18.27 -4.52
CA VAL A 440 15.17 19.56 -4.14
C VAL A 440 13.74 19.67 -4.69
N LYS A 441 13.49 19.25 -5.94
CA LYS A 441 12.13 19.20 -6.52
C LYS A 441 11.22 18.25 -5.73
N VAL A 442 11.70 17.08 -5.32
CA VAL A 442 10.95 16.14 -4.48
C VAL A 442 10.63 16.74 -3.11
N TRP A 443 11.60 17.42 -2.48
CA TRP A 443 11.42 18.01 -1.15
C TRP A 443 10.35 19.11 -1.11
N LYS A 444 10.15 19.85 -2.21
CA LYS A 444 9.06 20.84 -2.33
C LYS A 444 7.66 20.24 -2.17
N TYR A 445 7.46 18.94 -2.46
CA TYR A 445 6.20 18.25 -2.20
C TYR A 445 5.99 17.88 -0.73
N GLY A 446 7.07 17.87 0.08
CA GLY A 446 7.06 17.42 1.47
C GLY A 446 5.96 18.06 2.33
N PRO A 447 5.87 19.41 2.41
CA PRO A 447 4.83 20.08 3.19
C PRO A 447 3.40 19.70 2.76
N TYR A 448 3.13 19.62 1.46
CA TYR A 448 1.81 19.19 0.96
C TYR A 448 1.52 17.75 1.35
N LEU A 449 2.47 16.83 1.13
CA LEU A 449 2.30 15.41 1.48
C LEU A 449 2.08 15.20 2.99
N LYS A 450 2.75 15.97 3.84
CA LYS A 450 2.57 15.97 5.29
C LYS A 450 1.18 16.49 5.72
N SER A 451 0.60 17.41 4.94
CA SER A 451 -0.76 17.90 5.20
C SER A 451 -1.86 16.86 4.89
N LEU A 452 -1.53 15.81 4.14
CA LEU A 452 -2.47 14.74 3.81
C LEU A 452 -2.72 13.83 5.02
N GLU A 453 -3.76 13.00 4.91
CA GLU A 453 -3.99 11.92 5.86
C GLU A 453 -2.75 11.02 5.98
N ALA A 454 -2.36 10.65 7.20
CA ALA A 454 -1.11 9.91 7.45
C ALA A 454 -1.02 8.60 6.64
N CYS A 455 -2.16 7.95 6.43
CA CYS A 455 -2.23 6.72 5.63
C CYS A 455 -1.93 6.96 4.14
N VAL A 456 -2.22 8.15 3.60
CA VAL A 456 -1.91 8.60 2.24
C VAL A 456 -0.47 9.10 2.16
N ALA A 457 -0.05 9.92 3.13
CA ALA A 457 1.31 10.42 3.21
C ALA A 457 2.33 9.26 3.26
N SER A 458 2.04 8.22 4.04
CA SER A 458 2.91 7.05 4.14
C SER A 458 3.14 6.29 2.82
N SER A 459 2.23 6.39 1.83
CA SER A 459 2.41 5.69 0.54
C SER A 459 3.40 6.38 -0.38
N THR A 460 3.73 7.66 -0.15
CA THR A 460 4.71 8.41 -0.95
C THR A 460 6.12 8.35 -0.37
N LEU A 461 6.30 7.73 0.80
CA LEU A 461 7.61 7.64 1.48
C LEU A 461 8.68 6.95 0.65
N SER A 462 8.31 5.99 -0.20
CA SER A 462 9.26 5.33 -1.11
C SER A 462 9.94 6.30 -2.07
N ASN A 463 9.32 7.43 -2.38
CA ASN A 463 9.89 8.44 -3.28
C ASN A 463 10.77 9.46 -2.52
N ILE A 464 10.59 9.58 -1.21
CA ILE A 464 11.33 10.53 -0.35
C ILE A 464 12.57 9.87 0.24
N LEU A 465 12.45 8.62 0.72
CA LEU A 465 13.54 7.88 1.37
C LEU A 465 14.86 7.96 0.58
N PRO A 466 14.92 7.68 -0.74
CA PRO A 466 16.15 7.77 -1.52
C PRO A 466 16.86 9.12 -1.51
N THR A 467 16.11 10.20 -1.31
CA THR A 467 16.67 11.56 -1.31
C THR A 467 17.54 11.84 -0.07
N LEU A 468 17.42 11.03 0.99
CA LEU A 468 18.27 11.16 2.18
C LEU A 468 19.75 10.99 1.85
N GLU A 469 20.12 10.19 0.84
CA GLU A 469 21.52 10.01 0.43
C GLU A 469 22.19 11.31 -0.04
N PHE A 470 21.38 12.27 -0.52
CA PHE A 470 21.84 13.53 -1.13
C PHE A 470 21.63 14.75 -0.25
N ALA A 471 20.98 14.57 0.90
CA ALA A 471 20.76 15.64 1.86
C ALA A 471 22.03 15.87 2.71
N ASN A 472 22.32 17.15 2.99
CA ASN A 472 23.32 17.50 3.99
C ASN A 472 22.79 17.18 5.42
N VAL A 473 23.62 17.39 6.45
CA VAL A 473 23.27 17.04 7.83
C VAL A 473 21.97 17.72 8.30
N GLU A 474 21.82 19.03 8.07
CA GLU A 474 20.63 19.78 8.50
C GLU A 474 19.38 19.36 7.73
N GLN A 475 19.51 19.20 6.41
CA GLN A 475 18.43 18.73 5.54
C GLN A 475 17.95 17.33 5.94
N LYS A 476 18.88 16.42 6.27
CA LYS A 476 18.56 15.06 6.75
C LYS A 476 17.73 15.10 8.01
N GLU A 477 18.07 15.95 8.98
CA GLU A 477 17.32 16.04 10.23
C GLU A 477 15.85 16.42 9.98
N VAL A 478 15.60 17.41 9.12
CA VAL A 478 14.24 17.85 8.77
C VAL A 478 13.49 16.78 7.96
N LEU A 479 14.15 16.13 7.00
CA LEU A 479 13.56 15.05 6.21
C LEU A 479 13.18 13.85 7.09
N MET A 480 14.02 13.47 8.05
CA MET A 480 13.74 12.38 8.98
C MET A 480 12.52 12.69 9.86
N ASP A 481 12.39 13.91 10.37
CA ASP A 481 11.22 14.32 11.13
C ASP A 481 9.94 14.24 10.30
N MET A 482 10.01 14.71 9.05
CA MET A 482 8.90 14.60 8.10
C MET A 482 8.53 13.14 7.83
N ILE A 483 9.52 12.26 7.58
CA ILE A 483 9.30 10.82 7.33
C ILE A 483 8.64 10.15 8.54
N ILE A 484 9.16 10.41 9.75
CA ILE A 484 8.63 9.86 11.01
C ILE A 484 7.17 10.28 11.21
N GLU A 485 6.85 11.54 10.94
CA GLU A 485 5.50 12.08 11.05
C GLU A 485 4.55 11.49 9.99
N MET A 486 4.99 11.37 8.74
CA MET A 486 4.21 10.73 7.68
C MET A 486 3.94 9.24 7.98
N ASP A 487 4.86 8.56 8.68
CA ASP A 487 4.69 7.18 9.17
C ASP A 487 4.05 7.10 10.57
N ARG A 488 3.56 8.20 11.17
CA ARG A 488 3.04 8.20 12.55
C ARG A 488 1.93 7.18 12.79
N PHE A 489 1.08 6.97 11.78
CA PHE A 489 -0.07 6.08 11.89
C PHE A 489 0.33 4.61 11.81
N ARG A 490 1.20 4.25 10.85
CA ARG A 490 1.58 2.85 10.59
C ARG A 490 2.70 2.36 11.49
N GLN A 491 3.65 3.24 11.83
CA GLN A 491 4.81 2.92 12.65
C GLN A 491 5.60 1.71 12.12
N ARG A 492 5.79 1.64 10.79
CA ARG A 492 6.56 0.57 10.13
C ARG A 492 8.04 0.91 10.01
N LEU A 493 8.39 2.19 10.01
CA LEU A 493 9.77 2.63 9.90
C LEU A 493 10.44 2.70 11.28
N PRO A 494 11.77 2.49 11.36
CA PRO A 494 12.51 2.73 12.58
C PRO A 494 12.31 4.16 13.09
N ARG A 495 12.17 4.32 14.40
CA ARG A 495 12.09 5.64 15.05
C ARG A 495 13.46 6.19 15.44
N ASP A 496 14.42 5.29 15.58
CA ASP A 496 15.82 5.67 15.71
C ASP A 496 16.32 6.24 14.37
N ARG A 497 16.89 7.45 14.40
CA ARG A 497 17.30 8.20 13.21
C ARG A 497 18.36 7.46 12.41
N PHE A 498 19.34 6.88 13.09
CA PHE A 498 20.41 6.12 12.44
C PHE A 498 19.86 4.85 11.77
N ALA A 499 19.01 4.10 12.45
CA ALA A 499 18.34 2.93 11.87
C ALA A 499 17.44 3.30 10.70
N LEU A 500 16.77 4.46 10.74
CA LEU A 500 15.95 4.97 9.64
C LEU A 500 16.81 5.30 8.41
N GLU A 501 17.93 5.98 8.60
CA GLU A 501 18.88 6.29 7.53
C GLU A 501 19.42 5.01 6.88
N GLN A 502 19.83 4.03 7.70
CA GLN A 502 20.30 2.74 7.20
C GLN A 502 19.22 2.02 6.39
N ALA A 503 17.98 1.97 6.90
CA ALA A 503 16.88 1.34 6.20
C ALA A 503 16.59 2.06 4.86
N SER A 504 16.72 3.38 4.83
CA SER A 504 16.59 4.19 3.61
C SER A 504 17.65 3.88 2.57
N ASN A 505 18.92 3.82 3.00
CA ASN A 505 20.05 3.48 2.13
C ASN A 505 19.90 2.05 1.57
N ILE A 506 19.54 1.08 2.42
CA ILE A 506 19.28 -0.30 2.00
C ILE A 506 18.16 -0.35 0.96
N PHE A 507 17.05 0.35 1.20
CA PHE A 507 15.95 0.44 0.25
C PHE A 507 16.43 0.99 -1.10
N THR A 508 17.23 2.06 -1.08
CA THR A 508 17.73 2.71 -2.29
C THR A 508 18.70 1.81 -3.03
N MET A 509 19.62 1.14 -2.33
CA MET A 509 20.53 0.17 -2.93
C MET A 509 19.77 -1.02 -3.57
N GLN A 510 18.65 -1.43 -2.96
CA GLN A 510 17.82 -2.50 -3.50
C GLN A 510 17.15 -2.10 -4.83
N VAL A 511 16.64 -0.87 -4.93
CA VAL A 511 15.96 -0.39 -6.14
C VAL A 511 16.91 0.13 -7.22
N THR A 512 18.20 0.33 -6.92
CA THR A 512 19.22 0.75 -7.90
C THR A 512 20.23 -0.33 -8.29
N GLY A 513 20.13 -1.54 -7.73
CA GLY A 513 21.03 -2.64 -8.07
C GLY A 513 22.43 -2.56 -7.43
N ARG A 514 22.59 -1.76 -6.37
CA ARG A 514 23.83 -1.70 -5.57
C ARG A 514 23.95 -2.81 -4.54
N LEU A 515 22.90 -3.62 -4.33
CA LEU A 515 23.01 -4.86 -3.57
C LEU A 515 23.41 -6.01 -4.50
N PRO A 516 24.28 -6.93 -4.06
CA PRO A 516 24.61 -8.11 -4.84
C PRO A 516 23.35 -8.90 -5.18
N PRO A 517 23.30 -9.61 -6.32
CA PRO A 517 22.18 -10.47 -6.63
C PRO A 517 22.03 -11.47 -5.49
N THR A 518 20.92 -11.40 -4.77
CA THR A 518 20.57 -12.42 -3.79
C THR A 518 20.50 -13.72 -4.57
N SER A 519 21.30 -14.72 -4.17
CA SER A 519 21.17 -16.10 -4.65
C SER A 519 19.77 -16.58 -4.27
N LEU A 520 18.81 -16.35 -5.16
CA LEU A 520 17.42 -16.76 -5.02
C LEU A 520 17.29 -18.26 -5.29
#